data_AF-A0A3D4MBJ4-F1
#
_entry.id   AF-A0A3D4MBJ4-F1
#
_cell.length_a   1.000
_cell.length_b   1.000
_cell.length_c   1.000
_cell.angle_alpha   90.00
_cell.angle_beta   90.00
_cell.angle_gamma   90.00
#
_symmetry.space_group_name_H-M   'P 1'
#
loop_
_entity.id
_entity.type
_entity.pdbx_description
1 polymer ?
#
loop_
_entity_poly.entity_id
_entity_poly.type
_entity_poly.pdbx_seq_one_letter_code
_entity_poly.pdbx_strand_id
1 'polypeptide(L)'
;MRKAFLTALLPFALMTSGCDGMAEAPKTPEQKKAEAIEPINREFGLQVRDVTLPKAFYDLPAGQYEVTIKGKDGQDKDCIANVIQTTHGRTNVILNCP
;
A
#
# COMPACT_ATOMS: atom_id res chain seq x y z
N MET A 1 39.11 -26.44 -57.32
CA MET A 1 39.91 -27.43 -56.57
C MET A 1 40.42 -26.79 -55.28
N ARG A 2 40.36 -27.57 -54.18
CA ARG A 2 41.05 -27.44 -52.88
C ARG A 2 40.56 -26.39 -51.84
N LYS A 3 40.13 -26.98 -50.73
CA LYS A 3 39.82 -26.46 -49.40
C LYS A 3 41.10 -25.97 -48.69
N ALA A 4 40.97 -25.00 -47.79
CA ALA A 4 41.74 -24.95 -46.54
C ALA A 4 40.93 -24.21 -45.47
N PHE A 5 40.94 -24.80 -44.28
CA PHE A 5 40.15 -24.52 -43.09
C PHE A 5 40.99 -23.74 -42.05
N LEU A 6 40.28 -23.15 -41.06
CA LEU A 6 40.73 -22.78 -39.70
C LEU A 6 41.71 -21.60 -39.60
N THR A 7 41.34 -20.48 -38.97
CA THR A 7 41.19 -20.41 -37.51
C THR A 7 40.37 -19.18 -37.13
N ALA A 8 39.11 -19.38 -36.76
CA ALA A 8 38.31 -18.34 -36.09
C ALA A 8 38.60 -18.44 -34.58
N LEU A 9 39.19 -17.37 -34.04
CA LEU A 9 39.37 -17.14 -32.62
C LEU A 9 37.99 -17.07 -31.92
N LEU A 10 37.73 -17.98 -31.00
CA LEU A 10 36.85 -17.75 -29.85
C LEU A 10 37.77 -17.44 -28.65
N PRO A 11 37.32 -16.80 -27.54
CA PRO A 11 36.01 -16.20 -27.23
C PRO A 11 36.11 -14.82 -26.50
N PHE A 12 35.21 -13.88 -26.80
CA PHE A 12 34.74 -12.88 -25.83
C PHE A 12 33.22 -13.10 -25.76
N ALA A 13 32.69 -13.87 -24.82
CA ALA A 13 32.45 -13.47 -23.43
C ALA A 13 31.96 -12.01 -23.35
N LEU A 14 30.75 -11.83 -22.81
CA LEU A 14 30.12 -10.56 -22.42
C LEU A 14 29.29 -9.84 -23.49
N MET A 15 28.28 -10.51 -24.04
CA MET A 15 26.99 -9.83 -24.22
C MET A 15 26.27 -9.95 -22.88
N THR A 16 26.59 -8.98 -22.03
CA THR A 16 26.02 -8.70 -20.73
C THR A 16 24.49 -8.80 -20.79
N SER A 17 23.94 -9.55 -19.86
CA SER A 17 22.69 -9.29 -19.14
C SER A 17 22.01 -7.94 -19.46
N GLY A 18 21.38 -7.84 -20.62
CA GLY A 18 20.31 -6.89 -20.87
C GLY A 18 19.02 -7.55 -20.42
N CYS A 19 18.89 -7.82 -19.12
CA CYS A 19 17.57 -7.98 -18.54
C CYS A 19 16.96 -6.59 -18.65
N ASP A 20 16.34 -6.32 -19.81
CA ASP A 20 15.46 -5.18 -20.01
C ASP A 20 14.56 -5.18 -18.80
N GLY A 21 14.81 -4.22 -17.90
CA GLY A 21 13.92 -3.94 -16.80
C GLY A 21 12.60 -3.58 -17.46
N MET A 22 11.70 -4.56 -17.56
CA MET A 22 10.32 -4.31 -17.90
C MET A 22 9.88 -3.20 -16.96
N ALA A 23 9.68 -2.00 -17.50
CA ALA A 23 9.23 -0.88 -16.72
C ALA A 23 7.91 -1.32 -16.08
N GLU A 24 7.93 -1.62 -14.78
CA GLU A 24 6.72 -1.97 -14.07
C GLU A 24 5.74 -0.81 -14.27
N ALA A 25 4.53 -1.13 -14.72
CA ALA A 25 3.49 -0.13 -14.87
C ALA A 25 3.32 0.61 -13.53
N PRO A 26 3.15 1.94 -13.53
CA PRO A 26 2.98 2.70 -12.30
C PRO A 26 1.84 2.12 -11.48
N LYS A 27 2.13 1.66 -10.26
CA LYS A 27 1.14 1.06 -9.37
C LYS A 27 0.08 2.08 -8.96
N THR A 28 -1.19 1.68 -8.95
CA THR A 28 -2.29 2.50 -8.45
C THR A 28 -2.16 2.70 -6.92
N PRO A 29 -2.78 3.74 -6.33
CA PRO A 29 -2.80 3.92 -4.88
C PRO A 29 -3.32 2.70 -4.11
N GLU A 30 -4.32 2.01 -4.66
CA GLU A 30 -4.93 0.81 -4.06
C GLU A 30 -3.93 -0.36 -4.06
N GLN A 31 -3.19 -0.55 -5.15
CA GLN A 31 -2.14 -1.57 -5.24
C GLN A 31 -1.04 -1.30 -4.21
N LYS A 32 -0.61 -0.05 -4.06
CA LYS A 32 0.39 0.33 -3.05
C LYS A 32 -0.09 0.06 -1.62
N LYS A 33 -1.36 0.32 -1.31
CA LYS A 33 -1.94 0.00 -0.01
C LYS A 33 -1.97 -1.50 0.25
N ALA A 34 -2.42 -2.29 -0.73
CA ALA A 34 -2.51 -3.75 -0.59
C ALA A 34 -1.13 -4.38 -0.35
N GLU A 35 -0.12 -3.94 -1.12
CA GLU A 35 1.27 -4.41 -0.97
C GLU A 35 1.89 -4.02 0.38
N ALA A 36 1.48 -2.89 0.97
CA ALA A 36 1.92 -2.51 2.31
C ALA A 36 1.26 -3.34 3.42
N ILE A 37 0.01 -3.77 3.24
CA ILE A 37 -0.77 -4.53 4.23
C ILE A 37 -0.37 -6.01 4.25
N GLU A 38 -0.12 -6.63 3.09
CA GLU A 38 0.18 -8.05 2.97
C GLU A 38 1.32 -8.54 3.88
N PRO A 39 2.52 -7.92 3.89
CA PRO A 39 3.61 -8.40 4.75
C PRO A 39 3.29 -8.24 6.23
N ILE A 40 2.56 -7.20 6.64
CA ILE A 40 2.18 -6.98 8.04
C ILE A 40 1.30 -8.14 8.53
N ASN A 41 0.30 -8.51 7.73
CA ASN A 41 -0.60 -9.61 8.09
C ASN A 41 0.12 -10.95 8.10
N ARG A 42 1.01 -11.18 7.12
CA ARG A 42 1.74 -12.45 6.97
C ARG A 42 2.79 -12.65 8.05
N GLU A 43 3.57 -11.63 8.38
CA GLU A 43 4.72 -11.73 9.29
C GLU A 43 4.32 -11.66 10.76
N PHE A 44 3.34 -10.80 11.09
CA PHE A 44 2.95 -10.55 12.48
C PHE A 44 1.63 -11.23 12.88
N GLY A 45 0.98 -11.96 11.96
CA GLY A 45 -0.32 -12.59 12.21
C GLY A 45 -1.46 -11.60 12.49
N LEU A 46 -1.32 -10.36 12.03
CA LEU A 46 -2.30 -9.30 12.20
C LEU A 46 -3.39 -9.38 11.10
N GLN A 47 -4.52 -8.68 11.33
CA GLN A 47 -5.61 -8.56 10.35
C GLN A 47 -5.86 -7.08 9.99
N VAL A 48 -4.88 -6.45 9.38
CA VAL A 48 -5.01 -5.09 8.84
C VAL A 48 -5.83 -5.14 7.55
N ARG A 49 -6.79 -4.22 7.41
CA ARG A 49 -7.65 -4.06 6.23
C ARG A 49 -7.80 -2.57 5.93
N ASP A 50 -7.94 -2.21 4.65
CA ASP A 50 -8.27 -0.83 4.28
C ASP A 50 -9.71 -0.53 4.75
N VAL A 51 -9.88 0.61 5.42
CA VAL A 51 -11.17 1.07 5.94
C VAL A 51 -11.41 2.49 5.50
N THR A 52 -12.64 2.79 5.10
CA THR A 52 -13.05 4.15 4.74
C THR A 52 -14.12 4.62 5.71
N LEU A 53 -13.84 5.73 6.39
CA LEU A 53 -14.81 6.40 7.24
C LEU A 53 -15.77 7.27 6.41
N PRO A 54 -17.00 7.52 6.88
CA PRO A 54 -17.92 8.45 6.25
C PRO A 54 -17.29 9.83 6.06
N LYS A 55 -17.57 10.49 4.92
CA LYS A 55 -17.04 11.83 4.60
C LYS A 55 -17.28 12.85 5.73
N ALA A 56 -18.42 12.74 6.41
CA ALA A 56 -18.80 13.61 7.52
C ALA A 56 -17.73 13.73 8.62
N PHE A 57 -16.96 12.67 8.89
CA PHE A 57 -15.86 12.72 9.85
C PHE A 57 -14.71 13.65 9.43
N TYR A 58 -14.44 13.72 8.13
CA TYR A 58 -13.36 14.57 7.58
C TYR A 58 -13.76 16.04 7.46
N ASP A 59 -15.07 16.32 7.48
CA ASP A 59 -15.64 17.67 7.46
C ASP A 59 -15.77 18.27 8.89
N LEU A 60 -15.52 17.48 9.95
CA LEU A 60 -15.54 17.97 11.32
C LEU A 60 -14.37 18.95 11.60
N PRO A 61 -14.59 19.96 12.45
CA PRO A 61 -13.50 20.74 13.04
C PRO A 61 -12.50 19.86 13.79
N ALA A 62 -11.28 20.36 13.97
CA ALA A 62 -10.30 19.66 14.82
C ALA A 62 -10.81 19.56 16.27
N GLY A 63 -10.68 18.37 16.87
CA GLY A 63 -11.23 18.10 18.19
C GLY A 63 -11.31 16.62 18.54
N GLN A 64 -11.89 16.34 19.71
CA GLN A 64 -12.20 14.99 20.18
C GLN A 64 -13.72 14.84 20.32
N TYR A 65 -14.25 13.70 19.86
CA TYR A 65 -15.67 13.42 19.84
C TYR A 65 -15.95 12.02 20.39
N GLU A 66 -16.97 11.89 21.22
CA GLU A 66 -17.56 10.60 21.56
C GLU A 66 -18.50 10.17 20.43
N VAL A 67 -18.37 8.92 19.99
CA VAL A 67 -19.09 8.38 18.83
C VAL A 67 -19.62 7.01 19.15
N THR A 68 -20.95 6.85 19.10
CA THR A 68 -21.59 5.54 19.17
C THR A 68 -21.81 4.97 17.76
N ILE A 69 -21.12 3.88 17.43
CA ILE A 69 -21.29 3.13 16.19
C ILE A 69 -22.34 2.05 16.42
N LYS A 70 -23.48 2.16 15.73
CA LYS A 70 -24.54 1.17 15.81
C LYS A 70 -24.19 -0.09 15.02
N GLY A 71 -23.99 -1.20 15.72
CA GLY A 71 -23.78 -2.51 15.10
C GLY A 71 -25.06 -3.07 14.49
N LYS A 72 -24.92 -3.93 13.46
CA LYS A 72 -26.08 -4.62 12.85
C LYS A 72 -26.72 -5.65 13.78
N ASP A 73 -25.96 -6.12 14.77
CA ASP A 73 -26.37 -7.18 15.70
C ASP A 73 -26.86 -6.62 17.05
N GLY A 74 -27.21 -5.33 17.10
CA GLY A 74 -27.68 -4.65 18.31
C GLY A 74 -26.59 -4.37 19.35
N GLN A 75 -25.33 -4.64 19.02
CA GLN A 75 -24.18 -4.23 19.83
C GLN A 75 -23.67 -2.88 19.34
N ASP A 76 -24.00 -1.85 20.10
CA ASP A 76 -23.44 -0.52 19.92
C ASP A 76 -21.99 -0.51 20.44
N LYS A 77 -21.12 0.21 19.74
CA LYS A 77 -19.73 0.43 20.14
C LYS A 77 -19.48 1.91 20.33
N ASP A 78 -19.14 2.31 21.55
CA ASP A 78 -18.71 3.66 21.83
C ASP A 78 -17.22 3.80 21.52
N CYS A 79 -16.86 4.84 20.79
CA CYS A 79 -15.49 5.12 20.36
C CYS A 79 -15.16 6.59 20.60
N ILE A 80 -13.87 6.89 20.73
CA ILE A 80 -13.37 8.27 20.67
C ILE A 80 -12.82 8.54 19.27
N ALA A 81 -13.37 9.54 18.60
CA ALA A 81 -12.87 10.06 17.33
C ALA A 81 -11.99 11.29 17.57
N ASN A 82 -10.72 11.18 17.21
CA ASN A 82 -9.78 12.31 17.21
C ASN A 82 -9.65 12.85 15.78
N VAL A 83 -10.09 14.09 15.58
CA VAL A 83 -10.02 14.79 14.29
C VAL A 83 -8.85 15.78 14.32
N ILE A 84 -7.88 15.54 13.44
CA ILE A 84 -6.65 16.32 13.36
C ILE A 84 -6.60 17.01 12.00
N GLN A 85 -6.66 18.35 12.00
CA GLN A 85 -6.45 19.16 10.81
C GLN A 85 -4.98 19.57 10.72
N THR A 86 -4.35 19.22 9.61
CA THR A 86 -2.95 19.57 9.35
C THR A 86 -2.84 20.96 8.73
N THR A 87 -1.66 21.58 8.86
CA THR A 87 -1.35 22.90 8.28
C THR A 87 -1.51 22.97 6.75
N HIS A 88 -1.53 21.82 6.07
CA HIS A 88 -1.67 21.72 4.61
C HIS A 88 -3.10 21.35 4.18
N GLY A 89 -4.09 21.50 5.06
CA GLY A 89 -5.51 21.28 4.75
C GLY A 89 -5.93 19.81 4.66
N ARG A 90 -5.08 18.86 5.10
CA ARG A 90 -5.47 17.45 5.22
C ARG A 90 -6.12 17.19 6.58
N THR A 91 -7.17 16.38 6.61
CA THR A 91 -7.82 15.90 7.84
C THR A 91 -7.49 14.43 8.07
N ASN A 92 -6.98 14.10 9.26
CA ASN A 92 -6.83 12.72 9.73
C ASN A 92 -7.86 12.44 10.82
N VAL A 93 -8.44 11.25 10.80
CA VAL A 93 -9.44 10.82 11.78
C VAL A 93 -8.98 9.50 12.38
N ILE A 94 -8.83 9.47 13.69
CA ILE A 94 -8.40 8.29 14.44
C ILE A 94 -9.56 7.86 15.33
N LEU A 95 -10.06 6.63 15.12
CA LEU A 95 -11.07 6.02 15.98
C LEU A 95 -10.40 5.08 16.98
N ASN A 96 -10.69 5.29 18.26
CA ASN A 96 -10.33 4.38 19.33
C ASN A 96 -11.61 3.77 19.91
N CYS A 97 -11.84 2.49 19.66
CA CYS A 97 -12.99 1.74 20.15
C CYS A 97 -12.51 0.66 21.12
N PRO A 98 -12.82 0.76 22.42
CA PRO A 98 -12.50 -0.27 23.41
C PRO A 98 -13.24 -1.60 23.16
#